data_AF-A0A941WCM3-F1
#
_entry.id   AF-A0A941WCM3-F1
#
_cell.length_a   1.000
_cell.length_b   1.000
_cell.length_c   1.000
_cell.angle_alpha   90.00
_cell.angle_beta   90.00
_cell.angle_gamma   90.00
#
_symmetry.space_group_name_H-M   'P 1'
#
loop_
_entity.id
_entity.type
_entity.pdbx_description
1 polymer ?
#
loop_
_entity_poly.entity_id
_entity_poly.type
_entity_poly.pdbx_seq_one_letter_code
_entity_poly.pdbx_strand_id
1 'polypeptide(L)'
;NDLSDACTAWRAARVPWEQSEAFLFGVADLGMYDPSLDSWPLDKNGIDEIIKSGDFSNVDGEVNEDEDVPTAQAPQNLRGFHTAERMLFDNGDPRKIDQSPFSDNEKKYLQIVSKHMLKDVTALYNGWDKGLGDINVPTSYGEAMKKHDGTSAYTGLSSIYQAIETILNGNNGMAGISNEVGTAKIQDPVDKWNESNKDASDPNNPGVLAVESWYSWNSIDDYANNIVSIKNSYFGGRDLDKENASTNSLHALVKVINPTLDSLMVVQIDKTIEAIEDMPRPFRNNLGAETEIKAATDACKELTNGLGKIRAKLSAE
;
A
#
# COMPACT_ATOMS: atom_id res chain seq x y z
N ASN A 1 -16.77 -18.62 14.56
CA ASN A 1 -15.52 -19.19 14.00
C ASN A 1 -15.30 -18.64 12.61
N ASP A 2 -16.19 -18.87 11.65
CA ASP A 2 -16.02 -18.45 10.25
C ASP A 2 -15.71 -16.94 10.04
N LEU A 3 -16.39 -16.03 10.76
CA LEU A 3 -16.09 -14.60 10.67
C LEU A 3 -14.66 -14.27 11.16
N SER A 4 -14.21 -14.92 12.23
CA SER A 4 -12.85 -14.75 12.76
C SER A 4 -11.81 -15.27 11.77
N ASP A 5 -12.12 -16.38 11.09
CA ASP A 5 -11.25 -16.94 10.05
C ASP A 5 -11.18 -16.00 8.83
N ALA A 6 -12.31 -15.39 8.44
CA ALA A 6 -12.35 -14.38 7.39
C ALA A 6 -11.53 -13.12 7.75
N CYS A 7 -11.63 -12.63 8.98
CA CYS A 7 -10.81 -11.51 9.47
C CYS A 7 -9.31 -11.86 9.47
N THR A 8 -8.97 -13.08 9.87
CA THR A 8 -7.58 -13.58 9.84
C THR A 8 -7.07 -13.67 8.40
N ALA A 9 -7.88 -14.18 7.48
CA ALA A 9 -7.54 -14.27 6.06
C ALA A 9 -7.37 -12.88 5.42
N TRP A 10 -8.20 -11.90 5.79
CA TRP A 10 -8.05 -10.51 5.35
C TRP A 10 -6.66 -9.96 5.75
N ARG A 11 -6.28 -10.07 7.03
CA ARG A 11 -4.95 -9.62 7.51
C ARG A 11 -3.81 -10.36 6.81
N ALA A 12 -3.95 -11.67 6.62
CA ALA A 12 -2.94 -12.49 5.96
C ALA A 12 -2.76 -12.13 4.48
N ALA A 13 -3.84 -11.76 3.78
CA ALA A 13 -3.78 -11.27 2.41
C ALA A 13 -3.22 -9.84 2.32
N ARG A 14 -3.42 -9.03 3.36
CA ARG A 14 -2.92 -7.65 3.47
C ARG A 14 -1.39 -7.59 3.53
N VAL A 15 -0.75 -8.48 4.29
CA VAL A 15 0.72 -8.50 4.43
C VAL A 15 1.47 -8.50 3.09
N PRO A 16 1.27 -9.45 2.15
CA PRO A 16 1.99 -9.42 0.88
C PRO A 16 1.59 -8.25 -0.03
N TRP A 17 0.40 -7.67 0.14
CA TRP A 17 -0.02 -6.47 -0.58
C TRP A 17 0.79 -5.25 -0.12
N GLU A 18 0.82 -4.96 1.19
CA GLU A 18 1.59 -3.86 1.77
C GLU A 18 3.11 -4.05 1.54
N GLN A 19 3.58 -5.30 1.60
CA GLN A 19 4.96 -5.67 1.25
C GLN A 19 5.26 -5.58 -0.25
N SER A 20 4.32 -5.12 -1.09
CA SER A 20 4.52 -4.88 -2.51
C SER A 20 4.54 -3.40 -2.93
N GLU A 21 4.29 -2.48 -2.00
CA GLU A 21 4.13 -1.06 -2.34
C GLU A 21 5.44 -0.34 -2.74
N ALA A 22 6.61 -0.93 -2.47
CA ALA A 22 7.87 -0.42 -3.03
C ALA A 22 8.02 -0.66 -4.55
N PHE A 23 7.06 -1.34 -5.18
CA PHE A 23 7.06 -1.63 -6.61
C PHE A 23 5.66 -1.61 -7.22
N LEU A 24 4.89 -0.55 -6.94
CA LEU A 24 3.59 -0.28 -7.60
C LEU A 24 3.72 0.10 -9.09
N PHE A 25 4.94 0.40 -9.56
CA PHE A 25 5.20 0.55 -11.00
C PHE A 25 4.80 -0.69 -11.81
N GLY A 26 4.60 -0.48 -13.11
CA GLY A 26 4.26 -1.56 -14.02
C GLY A 26 2.80 -1.95 -13.87
N VAL A 27 2.52 -3.21 -13.55
CA VAL A 27 1.16 -3.75 -13.70
C VAL A 27 0.16 -3.15 -12.71
N ALA A 28 0.57 -2.84 -11.48
CA ALA A 28 -0.34 -2.25 -10.50
C ALA A 28 -0.80 -0.85 -10.94
N ASP A 29 0.14 -0.02 -11.39
CA ASP A 29 -0.09 1.30 -11.98
C ASP A 29 -0.83 1.20 -13.33
N LEU A 30 -0.23 0.58 -14.36
CA LEU A 30 -0.81 0.52 -15.72
C LEU A 30 -2.19 -0.15 -15.77
N GLY A 31 -2.43 -1.12 -14.89
CA GLY A 31 -3.70 -1.82 -14.78
C GLY A 31 -4.72 -1.16 -13.85
N MET A 32 -4.37 -0.06 -13.19
CA MET A 32 -5.17 0.61 -12.16
C MET A 32 -5.57 -0.34 -11.02
N TYR A 33 -4.73 -1.34 -10.72
CA TYR A 33 -5.04 -2.33 -9.69
C TYR A 33 -4.81 -1.81 -8.28
N ASP A 34 -3.89 -0.85 -8.11
CA ASP A 34 -3.66 -0.19 -6.82
C ASP A 34 -4.94 0.51 -6.31
N PRO A 35 -5.48 1.53 -7.00
CA PRO A 35 -6.73 2.15 -6.57
C PRO A 35 -7.89 1.15 -6.56
N SER A 36 -7.95 0.18 -7.49
CA SER A 36 -9.04 -0.81 -7.51
C SER A 36 -9.06 -1.75 -6.29
N LEU A 37 -7.88 -2.15 -5.80
CA LEU A 37 -7.72 -3.02 -4.64
C LEU A 37 -7.82 -2.23 -3.34
N ASP A 38 -7.38 -0.97 -3.34
CA ASP A 38 -6.99 -0.33 -2.08
C ASP A 38 -7.27 1.17 -1.93
N SER A 39 -8.31 1.67 -2.59
CA SER A 39 -8.69 3.07 -2.41
C SER A 39 -9.02 3.44 -0.96
N TRP A 40 -8.41 4.53 -0.50
CA TRP A 40 -8.71 5.19 0.76
C TRP A 40 -8.70 6.72 0.60
N PRO A 41 -9.66 7.48 1.17
CA PRO A 41 -10.81 7.04 1.98
C PRO A 41 -11.99 6.53 1.13
N LEU A 42 -12.86 5.74 1.76
CA LEU A 42 -14.07 5.20 1.12
C LEU A 42 -15.21 6.21 0.99
N ASP A 43 -16.06 6.04 -0.02
CA ASP A 43 -17.38 6.68 -0.10
C ASP A 43 -18.38 5.94 0.80
N LYS A 44 -18.32 6.25 2.10
CA LYS A 44 -19.19 5.64 3.13
C LYS A 44 -20.68 5.77 2.79
N ASN A 45 -21.10 6.90 2.22
CA ASN A 45 -22.49 7.15 1.87
C ASN A 45 -22.92 6.27 0.69
N GLY A 46 -22.06 6.13 -0.31
CA GLY A 46 -22.29 5.22 -1.44
C GLY A 46 -22.38 3.76 -0.99
N ILE A 47 -21.48 3.31 -0.11
CA ILE A 47 -21.53 1.95 0.44
C ILE A 47 -22.85 1.71 1.20
N ASP A 48 -23.29 2.66 2.02
CA ASP A 48 -24.55 2.56 2.78
C ASP A 48 -25.78 2.53 1.86
N GLU A 49 -25.78 3.31 0.78
CA GLU A 49 -26.86 3.30 -0.20
C GLU A 49 -26.89 1.98 -1.00
N ILE A 50 -25.74 1.39 -1.33
CA ILE A 50 -25.68 0.06 -1.97
C ILE A 50 -26.23 -1.01 -1.04
N ILE A 51 -25.85 -0.99 0.24
CA ILE A 51 -26.37 -1.94 1.24
C ILE A 51 -27.90 -1.82 1.34
N LYS A 52 -28.42 -0.58 1.36
CA LYS A 52 -29.85 -0.31 1.50
C LYS A 52 -30.64 -0.69 0.25
N SER A 53 -30.16 -0.33 -0.94
CA SER A 53 -30.86 -0.53 -2.21
C SER A 53 -30.68 -1.93 -2.79
N GLY A 54 -29.55 -2.59 -2.51
CA GLY A 54 -29.13 -3.83 -3.17
C GLY A 54 -28.69 -3.63 -4.63
N ASP A 55 -28.43 -2.39 -5.04
CA ASP A 55 -27.89 -2.08 -6.37
C ASP A 55 -26.36 -2.16 -6.35
N PHE A 56 -25.82 -3.26 -6.83
CA PHE A 56 -24.37 -3.50 -6.89
C PHE A 56 -23.75 -3.10 -8.24
N SER A 57 -24.52 -2.50 -9.15
CA SER A 57 -24.09 -2.27 -10.53
C SER A 57 -22.81 -1.44 -10.66
N ASN A 58 -22.56 -0.55 -9.69
CA ASN A 58 -21.41 0.34 -9.70
C ASN A 58 -20.15 -0.25 -9.01
N VAL A 59 -20.26 -1.37 -8.27
CA VAL A 59 -19.15 -1.91 -7.48
C VAL A 59 -18.02 -2.42 -8.37
N ASP A 60 -18.37 -3.15 -9.43
CA ASP A 60 -17.42 -3.78 -10.38
C ASP A 60 -17.05 -2.83 -11.55
N GLY A 61 -17.38 -1.54 -11.46
CA GLY A 61 -17.04 -0.55 -12.48
C GLY A 61 -15.53 -0.29 -12.58
N GLU A 62 -15.08 0.19 -13.73
CA GLU A 62 -13.69 0.58 -13.97
C GLU A 62 -13.25 1.71 -13.02
N VAL A 63 -11.97 1.73 -12.67
CA VAL A 63 -11.39 2.83 -11.89
C VAL A 63 -11.55 4.14 -12.66
N ASN A 64 -11.95 5.20 -11.94
CA ASN A 64 -12.01 6.54 -12.49
C ASN A 64 -11.23 7.51 -11.60
N GLU A 65 -10.06 7.93 -12.08
CA GLU A 65 -9.18 8.92 -11.43
C GLU A 65 -9.35 10.34 -12.01
N ASP A 66 -10.41 10.58 -12.78
CA ASP A 66 -10.72 11.92 -13.27
C ASP A 66 -11.03 12.85 -12.10
N GLU A 67 -10.09 13.77 -11.80
CA GLU A 67 -10.19 14.76 -10.73
C GLU A 67 -11.40 15.71 -10.90
N ASP A 68 -11.96 15.81 -12.11
CA ASP A 68 -13.15 16.62 -12.42
C ASP A 68 -14.47 15.87 -12.11
N VAL A 69 -14.43 14.56 -11.86
CA VAL A 69 -15.59 13.77 -11.45
C VAL A 69 -15.66 13.75 -9.92
N PRO A 70 -16.80 14.12 -9.30
CA PRO A 70 -16.96 13.98 -7.86
C PRO A 70 -16.59 12.55 -7.43
N THR A 71 -15.62 12.42 -6.51
CA THR A 71 -15.15 11.11 -6.00
C THR A 71 -16.25 10.29 -5.34
N ALA A 72 -17.36 10.93 -4.99
CA ALA A 72 -18.61 10.28 -4.60
C ALA A 72 -19.12 9.41 -5.76
N GLN A 73 -19.22 8.10 -5.52
CA GLN A 73 -19.59 7.06 -6.47
C GLN A 73 -18.51 6.62 -7.48
N ALA A 74 -17.25 7.04 -7.35
CA ALA A 74 -16.20 6.41 -8.12
C ALA A 74 -16.10 4.91 -7.71
N PRO A 75 -16.17 3.95 -8.64
CA PRO A 75 -16.28 2.52 -8.32
C PRO A 75 -15.23 2.02 -7.32
N GLN A 76 -14.00 2.52 -7.42
CA GLN A 76 -12.89 2.13 -6.56
C GLN A 76 -13.11 2.49 -5.07
N ASN A 77 -13.81 3.60 -4.80
CA ASN A 77 -14.12 4.06 -3.43
C ASN A 77 -15.26 3.26 -2.78
N LEU A 78 -15.83 2.29 -3.50
CA LEU A 78 -16.95 1.43 -3.10
C LEU A 78 -16.53 -0.06 -2.99
N ARG A 79 -15.23 -0.39 -3.13
CA ARG A 79 -14.75 -1.77 -3.06
C ARG A 79 -13.39 -1.85 -2.38
N GLY A 80 -12.61 -2.90 -2.69
CA GLY A 80 -11.26 -3.09 -2.18
C GLY A 80 -11.17 -3.59 -0.74
N PHE A 81 -9.94 -3.66 -0.24
CA PHE A 81 -9.59 -4.13 1.09
C PHE A 81 -10.40 -3.42 2.16
N HIS A 82 -10.50 -2.09 2.11
CA HIS A 82 -11.13 -1.30 3.15
C HIS A 82 -12.66 -1.41 3.17
N THR A 83 -13.31 -1.66 2.02
CA THR A 83 -14.77 -1.93 2.02
C THR A 83 -15.05 -3.29 2.67
N ALA A 84 -14.22 -4.30 2.38
CA ALA A 84 -14.30 -5.59 3.08
C ALA A 84 -13.99 -5.42 4.58
N GLU A 85 -12.96 -4.64 4.91
CA GLU A 85 -12.53 -4.34 6.28
C GLU A 85 -13.67 -3.71 7.09
N ARG A 86 -14.31 -2.67 6.55
CA ARG A 86 -15.47 -1.97 7.15
C ARG A 86 -16.61 -2.93 7.51
N MET A 87 -16.83 -3.95 6.68
CA MET A 87 -17.90 -4.92 6.90
C MET A 87 -17.52 -6.02 7.90
N LEU A 88 -16.23 -6.39 7.94
CA LEU A 88 -15.72 -7.53 8.73
C LEU A 88 -15.33 -7.16 10.16
N PHE A 89 -14.85 -5.93 10.40
CA PHE A 89 -14.28 -5.51 11.68
C PHE A 89 -15.14 -4.47 12.39
N ASP A 90 -15.05 -4.46 13.72
CA ASP A 90 -15.61 -3.43 14.60
C ASP A 90 -14.55 -3.05 15.63
N ASN A 91 -13.90 -1.90 15.39
CA ASN A 91 -12.91 -1.30 16.28
C ASN A 91 -11.79 -2.28 16.71
N GLY A 92 -11.14 -2.89 15.73
CA GLY A 92 -10.02 -3.83 15.92
C GLY A 92 -10.40 -5.30 16.00
N ASP A 93 -11.61 -5.59 16.47
CA ASP A 93 -12.13 -6.95 16.64
C ASP A 93 -12.96 -7.41 15.44
N PRO A 94 -13.12 -8.73 15.22
CA PRO A 94 -14.16 -9.22 14.32
C PRO A 94 -15.54 -8.66 14.71
N ARG A 95 -16.34 -8.24 13.73
CA ARG A 95 -17.68 -7.69 13.92
C ARG A 95 -18.54 -8.57 14.83
N LYS A 96 -19.20 -7.95 15.81
CA LYS A 96 -20.09 -8.64 16.76
C LYS A 96 -21.47 -8.84 16.11
N ILE A 97 -21.66 -9.99 15.45
CA ILE A 97 -22.87 -10.31 14.67
C ILE A 97 -24.15 -10.29 15.54
N ASP A 98 -24.05 -10.58 16.83
CA ASP A 98 -25.16 -10.52 17.78
C ASP A 98 -25.64 -9.07 18.04
N GLN A 99 -24.77 -8.09 17.88
CA GLN A 99 -25.06 -6.66 18.08
C GLN A 99 -25.34 -5.95 16.75
N SER A 100 -24.61 -6.31 15.71
CA SER A 100 -24.73 -5.77 14.35
C SER A 100 -24.79 -6.93 13.37
N PRO A 101 -25.97 -7.54 13.14
CA PRO A 101 -26.10 -8.64 12.20
C PRO A 101 -25.94 -8.16 10.77
N PHE A 102 -25.29 -8.97 9.93
CA PHE A 102 -25.23 -8.73 8.49
C PHE A 102 -26.62 -8.83 7.86
N SER A 103 -27.01 -7.81 7.11
CA SER A 103 -28.08 -7.90 6.12
C SER A 103 -27.69 -8.84 4.96
N ASP A 104 -28.68 -9.33 4.21
CA ASP A 104 -28.41 -10.16 3.03
C ASP A 104 -27.67 -9.37 1.93
N ASN A 105 -27.94 -8.07 1.82
CA ASN A 105 -27.23 -7.19 0.90
C ASN A 105 -25.76 -7.00 1.29
N GLU A 106 -25.44 -6.79 2.59
CA GLU A 106 -24.03 -6.73 3.03
C GLU A 106 -23.27 -8.02 2.74
N LYS A 107 -23.88 -9.19 2.98
CA LYS A 107 -23.23 -10.48 2.65
C LYS A 107 -22.94 -10.59 1.16
N LYS A 108 -23.89 -10.20 0.31
CA LYS A 108 -23.73 -10.22 -1.14
C LYS A 108 -22.68 -9.20 -1.60
N TYR A 109 -22.65 -8.02 -0.98
CA TYR A 109 -21.66 -7.00 -1.26
C TYR A 109 -20.25 -7.49 -0.92
N LEU A 110 -20.05 -8.02 0.28
CA LEU A 110 -18.77 -8.60 0.70
C LEU A 110 -18.27 -9.69 -0.25
N GLN A 111 -19.19 -10.53 -0.76
CA GLN A 111 -18.86 -11.55 -1.77
C GLN A 111 -18.43 -10.94 -3.10
N ILE A 112 -19.08 -9.87 -3.56
CA ILE A 112 -18.72 -9.16 -4.80
C ILE A 112 -17.34 -8.53 -4.65
N VAL A 113 -17.13 -7.75 -3.58
CA VAL A 113 -15.83 -7.11 -3.28
C VAL A 113 -14.71 -8.15 -3.20
N SER A 114 -14.92 -9.25 -2.46
CA SER A 114 -13.90 -10.30 -2.33
C SER A 114 -13.58 -11.00 -3.67
N LYS A 115 -14.57 -11.20 -4.54
CA LYS A 115 -14.37 -11.76 -5.87
C LYS A 115 -13.62 -10.80 -6.78
N HIS A 116 -13.92 -9.50 -6.70
CA HIS A 116 -13.21 -8.46 -7.45
C HIS A 116 -11.76 -8.36 -6.99
N MET A 117 -11.50 -8.35 -5.69
CA MET A 117 -10.12 -8.41 -5.15
C MET A 117 -9.35 -9.62 -5.67
N LEU A 118 -9.97 -10.82 -5.68
CA LEU A 118 -9.34 -12.02 -6.22
C LEU A 118 -9.05 -11.91 -7.73
N LYS A 119 -9.97 -11.32 -8.49
CA LYS A 119 -9.80 -11.04 -9.92
C LYS A 119 -8.59 -10.12 -10.14
N ASP A 120 -8.50 -9.03 -9.39
CA ASP A 120 -7.45 -8.03 -9.54
C ASP A 120 -6.08 -8.58 -9.15
N VAL A 121 -5.93 -9.26 -8.01
CA VAL A 121 -4.63 -9.87 -7.64
C VAL A 121 -4.20 -10.97 -8.62
N THR A 122 -5.17 -11.69 -9.21
CA THR A 122 -4.88 -12.67 -10.27
C THR A 122 -4.38 -11.99 -11.54
N ALA A 123 -5.00 -10.87 -11.93
CA ALA A 123 -4.58 -10.09 -13.08
C ALA A 123 -3.21 -9.43 -12.83
N LEU A 124 -2.99 -8.88 -11.64
CA LEU A 124 -1.71 -8.31 -11.22
C LEU A 124 -0.57 -9.33 -11.38
N TYR A 125 -0.71 -10.53 -10.81
CA TYR A 125 0.28 -11.60 -10.97
C TYR A 125 0.48 -11.99 -12.45
N ASN A 126 -0.61 -12.20 -13.19
CA ASN A 126 -0.53 -12.61 -14.59
C ASN A 126 0.11 -11.53 -15.48
N GLY A 127 -0.15 -10.26 -15.23
CA GLY A 127 0.46 -9.15 -15.97
C GLY A 127 1.99 -9.14 -15.82
N TRP A 128 2.49 -9.46 -14.63
CA TRP A 128 3.92 -9.59 -14.38
C TRP A 128 4.50 -10.84 -15.06
N ASP A 129 3.84 -11.98 -14.92
CA ASP A 129 4.34 -13.28 -15.40
C ASP A 129 4.27 -13.42 -16.93
N LYS A 130 3.12 -13.14 -17.53
CA LYS A 130 2.83 -13.44 -18.95
C LYS A 130 2.14 -12.31 -19.72
N GLY A 131 1.69 -11.26 -19.04
CA GLY A 131 0.86 -10.20 -19.61
C GLY A 131 -0.63 -10.53 -19.58
N LEU A 132 -1.44 -9.51 -19.85
CA LEU A 132 -2.91 -9.61 -19.93
C LEU A 132 -3.41 -9.60 -21.38
N GLY A 133 -2.60 -9.11 -22.31
CA GLY A 133 -2.96 -9.03 -23.73
C GLY A 133 -3.91 -7.88 -24.06
N ASP A 134 -4.20 -7.00 -23.10
CA ASP A 134 -4.89 -5.74 -23.31
C ASP A 134 -3.92 -4.61 -23.69
N ILE A 135 -4.45 -3.40 -23.87
CA ILE A 135 -3.67 -2.24 -24.32
C ILE A 135 -2.70 -1.70 -23.25
N ASN A 136 -2.99 -1.90 -21.96
CA ASN A 136 -2.19 -1.40 -20.86
C ASN A 136 -1.09 -2.38 -20.47
N VAL A 137 -1.39 -3.68 -20.48
CA VAL A 137 -0.47 -4.75 -20.10
C VAL A 137 -0.43 -5.84 -21.20
N PRO A 138 0.08 -5.54 -22.41
CA PRO A 138 0.00 -6.44 -23.55
C PRO A 138 0.90 -7.68 -23.42
N THR A 139 2.01 -7.61 -22.70
CA THR A 139 3.00 -8.69 -22.56
C THR A 139 3.47 -8.82 -21.11
N SER A 140 4.40 -9.73 -20.80
CA SER A 140 4.97 -9.83 -19.45
C SER A 140 5.77 -8.58 -19.10
N TYR A 141 5.35 -7.87 -18.05
CA TYR A 141 6.14 -6.76 -17.50
C TYR A 141 7.44 -7.25 -16.87
N GLY A 142 7.43 -8.43 -16.23
CA GLY A 142 8.62 -9.05 -15.65
C GLY A 142 9.70 -9.39 -16.69
N GLU A 143 9.31 -9.93 -17.85
CA GLU A 143 10.24 -10.17 -18.96
C GLU A 143 10.76 -8.87 -19.57
N ALA A 144 9.91 -7.85 -19.70
CA ALA A 144 10.31 -6.54 -20.20
C ALA A 144 11.38 -5.90 -19.29
N MET A 145 11.17 -5.96 -17.97
CA MET A 145 12.10 -5.41 -16.99
C MET A 145 13.42 -6.18 -16.95
N LYS A 146 13.40 -7.51 -17.12
CA LYS A 146 14.63 -8.34 -17.21
C LYS A 146 15.43 -8.10 -18.49
N LYS A 147 14.77 -7.79 -19.61
CA LYS A 147 15.43 -7.52 -20.89
C LYS A 147 15.94 -6.09 -21.02
N HIS A 148 15.13 -5.13 -20.54
CA HIS A 148 15.42 -3.71 -20.48
C HIS A 148 16.16 -3.18 -21.73
N ASP A 149 15.68 -3.58 -22.92
CA ASP A 149 16.34 -3.37 -24.22
C ASP A 149 15.52 -2.47 -25.17
N GLY A 150 14.39 -1.94 -24.69
CA GLY A 150 13.52 -1.04 -25.45
C GLY A 150 12.69 -1.75 -26.53
N THR A 151 12.67 -3.08 -26.56
CA THR A 151 11.88 -3.85 -27.55
C THR A 151 10.47 -4.19 -27.07
N SER A 152 10.19 -4.00 -25.78
CA SER A 152 8.87 -4.23 -25.19
C SER A 152 7.88 -3.10 -25.52
N ALA A 153 6.60 -3.33 -25.25
CA ALA A 153 5.57 -2.30 -25.38
C ALA A 153 5.64 -1.22 -24.28
N TYR A 154 6.36 -1.47 -23.19
CA TYR A 154 6.47 -0.56 -22.06
C TYR A 154 7.56 0.49 -22.31
N THR A 155 7.17 1.75 -22.20
CA THR A 155 8.11 2.88 -22.24
C THR A 155 8.94 2.91 -20.96
N GLY A 156 10.15 3.49 -21.03
CA GLY A 156 11.01 3.63 -19.85
C GLY A 156 11.71 2.35 -19.39
N LEU A 157 11.77 1.30 -20.21
CA LEU A 157 12.56 0.08 -19.97
C LEU A 157 13.53 -0.19 -21.14
N SER A 158 14.34 0.80 -21.51
CA SER A 158 15.30 0.71 -22.61
C SER A 158 16.75 0.51 -22.22
N SER A 159 17.06 0.52 -20.92
CA SER A 159 18.40 0.19 -20.41
C SER A 159 18.32 -0.32 -18.97
N ILE A 160 19.40 -0.94 -18.52
CA ILE A 160 19.54 -1.35 -17.11
C ILE A 160 19.42 -0.16 -16.14
N TYR A 161 19.89 1.02 -16.54
CA TYR A 161 19.81 2.23 -15.73
C TYR A 161 18.37 2.69 -15.53
N GLN A 162 17.55 2.61 -16.58
CA GLN A 162 16.12 2.90 -16.47
C GLN A 162 15.40 1.87 -15.59
N ALA A 163 15.72 0.57 -15.73
CA ALA A 163 15.12 -0.46 -14.87
C ALA A 163 15.47 -0.25 -13.38
N ILE A 164 16.71 0.16 -13.07
CA ILE A 164 17.12 0.50 -11.70
C ILE A 164 16.43 1.80 -11.22
N GLU A 165 16.33 2.82 -12.07
CA GLU A 165 15.60 4.06 -11.77
C GLU A 165 14.14 3.75 -11.44
N THR A 166 13.47 2.89 -12.22
CA THR A 166 12.09 2.44 -11.97
C THR A 166 11.95 1.83 -10.57
N ILE A 167 12.88 1.00 -10.11
CA ILE A 167 12.82 0.43 -8.75
C ILE A 167 12.95 1.52 -7.68
N LEU A 168 13.83 2.49 -7.89
CA LEU A 168 14.17 3.52 -6.91
C LEU A 168 13.31 4.79 -6.99
N ASN A 169 12.35 4.84 -7.92
CA ASN A 169 11.67 6.08 -8.27
C ASN A 169 10.79 6.63 -7.12
N GLY A 170 10.51 7.93 -7.17
CA GLY A 170 9.78 8.66 -6.13
C GLY A 170 8.26 8.71 -6.32
N ASN A 171 7.73 8.11 -7.38
CA ASN A 171 6.30 8.09 -7.68
C ASN A 171 5.69 6.79 -7.12
N ASN A 172 6.14 5.65 -7.64
CA ASN A 172 5.55 4.33 -7.38
C ASN A 172 6.62 3.24 -7.15
N GLY A 173 7.84 3.67 -6.75
CA GLY A 173 8.96 2.80 -6.38
C GLY A 173 9.35 2.95 -4.90
N MET A 174 10.54 2.48 -4.54
CA MET A 174 11.02 2.46 -3.14
C MET A 174 10.99 3.85 -2.48
N ALA A 175 11.39 4.90 -3.20
CA ALA A 175 11.41 6.24 -2.64
C ALA A 175 10.00 6.81 -2.47
N GLY A 176 9.08 6.48 -3.39
CA GLY A 176 7.67 6.87 -3.33
C GLY A 176 7.04 6.39 -2.03
N ILE A 177 7.08 5.08 -1.77
CA ILE A 177 6.43 4.52 -0.58
C ILE A 177 7.09 4.99 0.74
N SER A 178 8.42 5.16 0.77
CA SER A 178 9.07 5.71 1.97
C SER A 178 8.59 7.12 2.31
N ASN A 179 8.34 7.93 1.28
CA ASN A 179 7.84 9.28 1.45
C ASN A 179 6.37 9.25 1.86
N GLU A 180 5.55 8.48 1.15
CA GLU A 180 4.11 8.37 1.36
C GLU A 180 3.77 7.91 2.78
N VAL A 181 4.44 6.87 3.30
CA VAL A 181 4.23 6.42 4.69
C VAL A 181 4.45 7.57 5.67
N GLY A 182 5.54 8.32 5.51
CA GLY A 182 5.90 9.42 6.40
C GLY A 182 4.99 10.64 6.25
N THR A 183 4.72 11.08 5.03
CA THR A 183 4.06 12.38 4.75
C THR A 183 2.56 12.29 4.58
N ALA A 184 2.03 11.15 4.15
CA ALA A 184 0.60 10.97 3.90
C ALA A 184 -0.02 10.03 4.94
N LYS A 185 0.42 8.75 4.98
CA LYS A 185 -0.23 7.74 5.81
C LYS A 185 -0.14 8.04 7.32
N ILE A 186 0.99 8.59 7.79
CA ILE A 186 1.18 8.98 9.20
C ILE A 186 0.83 10.46 9.44
N GLN A 187 1.40 11.38 8.65
CA GLN A 187 1.32 12.81 8.97
C GLN A 187 -0.07 13.43 8.67
N ASP A 188 -0.75 13.06 7.57
CA ASP A 188 -2.05 13.66 7.25
C ASP A 188 -3.13 13.39 8.31
N PRO A 189 -3.27 12.16 8.88
CA PRO A 189 -4.16 11.93 10.01
C PRO A 189 -3.81 12.73 11.25
N VAL A 190 -2.52 12.95 11.51
CA VAL A 190 -2.02 13.72 12.66
C VAL A 190 -2.33 15.21 12.50
N ASP A 191 -2.18 15.75 11.29
CA ASP A 191 -2.52 17.15 11.00
C ASP A 191 -4.03 17.38 11.18
N LYS A 192 -4.85 16.49 10.62
CA LYS A 192 -6.32 16.52 10.83
C LYS A 192 -6.70 16.34 12.29
N TRP A 193 -6.00 15.50 13.05
CA TRP A 193 -6.18 15.36 14.48
C TRP A 193 -5.87 16.65 15.23
N ASN A 194 -4.79 17.33 14.87
CA ASN A 194 -4.37 18.58 15.51
C ASN A 194 -5.36 19.73 15.28
N GLU A 195 -6.06 19.73 14.15
CA GLU A 195 -7.14 20.67 13.82
C GLU A 195 -8.51 20.28 14.40
N SER A 196 -8.63 19.10 15.02
CA SER A 196 -9.89 18.54 15.52
C SER A 196 -10.16 18.85 17.00
N ASN A 197 -11.24 18.27 17.53
CA ASN A 197 -11.54 18.25 18.96
C ASN A 197 -10.61 17.35 19.81
N LYS A 198 -9.69 16.61 19.18
CA LYS A 198 -8.76 15.68 19.83
C LYS A 198 -9.46 14.63 20.70
N ASP A 199 -10.66 14.21 20.30
CA ASP A 199 -11.41 13.13 20.92
C ASP A 199 -11.45 11.92 19.99
N ALA A 200 -10.70 10.87 20.32
CA ALA A 200 -10.67 9.64 19.53
C ALA A 200 -11.98 8.83 19.62
N SER A 201 -12.86 9.16 20.58
CA SER A 201 -14.18 8.54 20.71
C SER A 201 -15.24 9.21 19.83
N ASP A 202 -14.98 10.41 19.30
CA ASP A 202 -15.87 11.06 18.35
C ASP A 202 -15.84 10.33 16.99
N PRO A 203 -16.96 9.73 16.55
CA PRO A 203 -17.02 8.99 15.28
C PRO A 203 -16.81 9.89 14.05
N ASN A 204 -16.85 11.21 14.22
CA ASN A 204 -16.63 12.18 13.15
C ASN A 204 -15.27 12.88 13.25
N ASN A 205 -14.38 12.45 14.16
CA ASN A 205 -13.05 13.04 14.28
C ASN A 205 -12.29 12.89 12.94
N PRO A 206 -11.88 13.99 12.30
CA PRO A 206 -11.26 13.94 10.96
C PRO A 206 -9.88 13.29 10.96
N GLY A 207 -9.15 13.31 12.08
CA GLY A 207 -7.89 12.60 12.21
C GLY A 207 -8.11 11.09 12.24
N VAL A 208 -9.03 10.62 13.09
CA VAL A 208 -9.39 9.19 13.16
C VAL A 208 -9.92 8.68 11.80
N LEU A 209 -10.79 9.44 11.14
CA LEU A 209 -11.36 9.06 9.85
C LEU A 209 -10.34 9.04 8.70
N ALA A 210 -9.20 9.70 8.86
CA ALA A 210 -8.12 9.68 7.89
C ALA A 210 -7.14 8.52 8.07
N VAL A 211 -7.09 7.89 9.25
CA VAL A 211 -6.23 6.74 9.51
C VAL A 211 -6.68 5.55 8.66
N GLU A 212 -5.89 5.20 7.65
CA GLU A 212 -6.09 3.98 6.86
C GLU A 212 -6.06 2.73 7.76
N SER A 213 -6.98 1.78 7.50
CA SER A 213 -7.17 0.57 8.31
C SER A 213 -7.50 0.78 9.80
N TRP A 214 -8.16 1.89 10.16
CA TRP A 214 -8.64 2.10 11.53
C TRP A 214 -9.79 1.16 11.93
N TYR A 215 -10.51 0.55 10.98
CA TYR A 215 -11.60 -0.38 11.32
C TYR A 215 -11.06 -1.64 11.99
N SER A 216 -9.96 -2.18 11.48
CA SER A 216 -9.29 -3.38 11.99
C SER A 216 -8.05 -3.09 12.84
N TRP A 217 -7.66 -1.83 13.02
CA TRP A 217 -6.42 -1.45 13.71
C TRP A 217 -5.15 -2.05 13.07
N ASN A 218 -5.11 -2.16 11.73
CA ASN A 218 -3.97 -2.72 11.00
C ASN A 218 -2.91 -1.68 10.60
N SER A 219 -3.22 -0.39 10.76
CA SER A 219 -2.44 0.74 10.23
C SER A 219 -0.92 0.65 10.46
N ILE A 220 -0.48 0.35 11.70
CA ILE A 220 0.97 0.28 12.00
C ILE A 220 1.62 -0.94 11.34
N ASP A 221 0.88 -2.04 11.20
CA ASP A 221 1.37 -3.23 10.48
C ASP A 221 1.47 -2.94 8.98
N ASP A 222 0.52 -2.20 8.41
CA ASP A 222 0.56 -1.75 7.01
C ASP A 222 1.82 -0.90 6.76
N TYR A 223 2.01 0.16 7.56
CA TYR A 223 3.15 1.06 7.43
C TYR A 223 4.49 0.35 7.59
N ALA A 224 4.60 -0.58 8.54
CA ALA A 224 5.82 -1.38 8.72
C ALA A 224 6.05 -2.31 7.51
N ASN A 225 5.00 -2.96 7.00
CA ASN A 225 5.09 -3.82 5.83
C ASN A 225 5.46 -3.05 4.55
N ASN A 226 5.00 -1.81 4.40
CA ASN A 226 5.45 -0.93 3.32
C ASN A 226 6.98 -0.73 3.35
N ILE A 227 7.58 -0.53 4.53
CA ILE A 227 9.05 -0.43 4.66
C ILE A 227 9.72 -1.80 4.49
N VAL A 228 9.09 -2.90 4.89
CA VAL A 228 9.55 -4.25 4.55
C VAL A 228 9.57 -4.47 3.04
N SER A 229 8.66 -3.86 2.27
CA SER A 229 8.72 -3.87 0.80
C SER A 229 10.04 -3.27 0.29
N ILE A 230 10.46 -2.14 0.86
CA ILE A 230 11.77 -1.51 0.57
C ILE A 230 12.91 -2.44 0.98
N LYS A 231 12.84 -3.04 2.17
CA LYS A 231 13.85 -3.98 2.69
C LYS A 231 14.05 -5.16 1.72
N ASN A 232 12.96 -5.80 1.32
CA ASN A 232 12.96 -6.92 0.38
C ASN A 232 13.57 -6.51 -0.97
N SER A 233 13.20 -5.33 -1.48
CA SER A 233 13.70 -4.78 -2.75
C SER A 233 15.21 -4.46 -2.68
N TYR A 234 15.68 -3.95 -1.54
CA TYR A 234 17.08 -3.58 -1.35
C TYR A 234 18.02 -4.79 -1.23
N PHE A 235 17.61 -5.81 -0.46
CA PHE A 235 18.38 -7.02 -0.22
C PHE A 235 18.18 -8.12 -1.29
N GLY A 236 17.22 -7.93 -2.21
CA GLY A 236 17.03 -8.77 -3.38
C GLY A 236 16.29 -10.08 -3.09
N GLY A 237 15.35 -10.07 -2.15
CA GLY A 237 14.53 -11.23 -1.80
C GLY A 237 13.66 -10.97 -0.57
N ARG A 238 12.61 -11.76 -0.40
CA ARG A 238 11.72 -11.68 0.77
C ARG A 238 12.43 -12.16 2.02
N ASP A 239 12.20 -11.46 3.13
CA ASP A 239 12.72 -11.79 4.45
C ASP A 239 14.26 -11.87 4.50
N LEU A 240 14.91 -11.10 3.62
CA LEU A 240 16.36 -10.93 3.61
C LEU A 240 16.78 -9.67 4.35
N ASP A 241 17.99 -9.71 4.89
CA ASP A 241 18.68 -8.64 5.57
C ASP A 241 20.17 -8.61 5.17
N LYS A 242 20.96 -7.81 5.86
CA LYS A 242 22.40 -7.68 5.60
C LYS A 242 23.18 -9.00 5.70
N GLU A 243 22.77 -9.92 6.57
CA GLU A 243 23.50 -11.15 6.87
C GLU A 243 23.23 -12.26 5.85
N ASN A 244 22.08 -12.21 5.16
CA ASN A 244 21.67 -13.21 4.17
C ASN A 244 21.27 -12.61 2.80
N ALA A 245 21.65 -11.37 2.51
CA ALA A 245 21.34 -10.66 1.27
C ALA A 245 21.72 -11.46 0.01
N SER A 246 20.91 -11.32 -1.05
CA SER A 246 21.23 -11.86 -2.38
C SER A 246 22.52 -11.24 -2.92
N THR A 247 23.35 -12.05 -3.59
CA THR A 247 24.57 -11.55 -4.25
C THR A 247 24.26 -10.57 -5.39
N ASN A 248 23.07 -10.67 -5.98
CA ASN A 248 22.58 -9.79 -7.04
C ASN A 248 21.49 -8.87 -6.48
N SER A 249 21.90 -7.89 -5.67
CA SER A 249 21.01 -6.97 -4.95
C SER A 249 21.46 -5.52 -5.08
N LEU A 250 20.55 -4.58 -4.82
CA LEU A 250 20.90 -3.16 -4.69
C LEU A 250 21.89 -2.96 -3.54
N HIS A 251 21.73 -3.69 -2.43
CA HIS A 251 22.71 -3.76 -1.34
C HIS A 251 24.13 -4.04 -1.86
N ALA A 252 24.31 -5.15 -2.60
CA ALA A 252 25.62 -5.53 -3.13
C ALA A 252 26.20 -4.47 -4.09
N LEU A 253 25.36 -3.90 -4.97
CA LEU A 253 25.78 -2.88 -5.92
C LEU A 253 26.17 -1.56 -5.24
N VAL A 254 25.33 -1.06 -4.33
CA VAL A 254 25.59 0.18 -3.59
C VAL A 254 26.83 0.03 -2.71
N LYS A 255 27.06 -1.15 -2.11
CA LYS A 255 28.26 -1.43 -1.32
C LYS A 255 29.54 -1.31 -2.14
N VAL A 256 29.54 -1.72 -3.40
CA VAL A 256 30.69 -1.57 -4.31
C VAL A 256 30.93 -0.10 -4.65
N ILE A 257 29.87 0.65 -4.92
CA ILE A 257 29.95 2.05 -5.38
C ILE A 257 30.25 3.02 -4.24
N ASN A 258 29.61 2.81 -3.10
CA ASN A 258 29.73 3.64 -1.91
C ASN A 258 29.41 2.82 -0.63
N PRO A 259 30.42 2.15 -0.05
CA PRO A 259 30.25 1.32 1.15
C PRO A 259 29.66 2.06 2.35
N THR A 260 29.96 3.36 2.48
CA THR A 260 29.42 4.20 3.56
C THR A 260 27.93 4.44 3.36
N LEU A 261 27.50 4.73 2.14
CA LEU A 261 26.07 4.90 1.83
C LEU A 261 25.30 3.60 2.02
N ASP A 262 25.86 2.47 1.59
CA ASP A 262 25.27 1.14 1.85
C ASP A 262 25.08 0.89 3.35
N SER A 263 26.14 1.10 4.14
CA SER A 263 26.07 0.90 5.60
C SER A 263 25.04 1.79 6.26
N LEU A 264 24.90 3.05 5.79
CA LEU A 264 23.86 3.96 6.26
C LEU A 264 22.46 3.46 5.89
N MET A 265 22.27 2.95 4.67
CA MET A 265 20.99 2.46 4.18
C MET A 265 20.52 1.20 4.92
N VAL A 266 21.42 0.26 5.19
CA VAL A 266 21.11 -0.92 6.02
C VAL A 266 20.54 -0.48 7.38
N VAL A 267 21.22 0.44 8.06
CA VAL A 267 20.78 0.93 9.37
C VAL A 267 19.47 1.72 9.25
N GLN A 268 19.32 2.54 8.22
CA GLN A 268 18.16 3.40 8.07
C GLN A 268 16.88 2.62 7.77
N ILE A 269 16.96 1.52 7.01
CA ILE A 269 15.80 0.65 6.75
C ILE A 269 15.29 0.05 8.06
N ASP A 270 16.16 -0.61 8.83
CA ASP A 270 15.76 -1.24 10.11
C ASP A 270 15.27 -0.20 11.12
N LYS A 271 15.96 0.94 11.24
CA LYS A 271 15.55 2.05 12.10
C LYS A 271 14.15 2.59 11.76
N THR A 272 13.79 2.60 10.47
CA THR A 272 12.48 3.12 10.04
C THR A 272 11.36 2.12 10.40
N ILE A 273 11.60 0.82 10.22
CA ILE A 273 10.67 -0.24 10.66
C ILE A 273 10.48 -0.16 12.18
N GLU A 274 11.57 -0.13 12.94
CA GLU A 274 11.53 -0.05 14.41
C GLU A 274 10.77 1.20 14.89
N ALA A 275 11.04 2.37 14.31
CA ALA A 275 10.36 3.61 14.70
C ALA A 275 8.84 3.59 14.42
N ILE A 276 8.41 2.93 13.34
CA ILE A 276 6.99 2.73 13.03
C ILE A 276 6.37 1.74 14.03
N GLU A 277 7.02 0.61 14.28
CA GLU A 277 6.54 -0.42 15.21
C GLU A 277 6.46 0.07 16.65
N ASP A 278 7.34 0.99 17.05
CA ASP A 278 7.35 1.65 18.36
C ASP A 278 6.21 2.67 18.55
N MET A 279 5.50 3.06 17.48
CA MET A 279 4.32 3.93 17.63
C MET A 279 3.25 3.25 18.50
N PRO A 280 2.61 3.98 19.43
CA PRO A 280 1.61 3.38 20.30
C PRO A 280 0.39 2.85 19.54
N ARG A 281 0.00 1.60 19.83
CA ARG A 281 -1.10 0.90 19.17
C ARG A 281 -2.43 1.05 19.92
N PRO A 282 -3.57 1.11 19.21
CA PRO A 282 -3.69 1.31 17.76
C PRO A 282 -3.47 2.78 17.38
N PHE A 283 -2.98 3.06 16.15
CA PHE A 283 -2.64 4.43 15.74
C PHE A 283 -3.81 5.41 15.88
N ARG A 284 -5.03 4.98 15.52
CA ARG A 284 -6.27 5.77 15.65
C ARG A 284 -6.57 6.31 17.06
N ASN A 285 -6.04 5.67 18.12
CA ASN A 285 -6.20 6.14 19.51
C ASN A 285 -5.00 6.95 20.01
N ASN A 286 -3.94 7.06 19.22
CA ASN A 286 -2.65 7.58 19.64
C ASN A 286 -2.10 8.65 18.69
N LEU A 287 -2.97 9.34 17.94
CA LEU A 287 -2.60 10.45 17.04
C LEU A 287 -1.94 11.66 17.76
N GLY A 288 -2.00 11.69 19.10
CA GLY A 288 -1.29 12.66 19.95
C GLY A 288 0.07 12.18 20.50
N ALA A 289 0.57 11.01 20.09
CA ALA A 289 1.87 10.49 20.52
C ALA A 289 3.02 11.17 19.77
N GLU A 290 3.21 12.47 20.03
CA GLU A 290 4.10 13.35 19.25
C GLU A 290 5.55 12.84 19.14
N THR A 291 6.07 12.20 20.19
CA THR A 291 7.49 11.78 20.21
C THR A 291 7.74 10.60 19.27
N GLU A 292 6.93 9.56 19.38
CA GLU A 292 7.04 8.33 18.60
C GLU A 292 6.65 8.59 17.14
N ILE A 293 5.57 9.35 16.90
CA ILE A 293 5.15 9.75 15.55
C ILE A 293 6.25 10.54 14.86
N LYS A 294 6.86 11.52 15.54
CA LYS A 294 7.96 12.30 14.97
C LYS A 294 9.17 11.42 14.66
N ALA A 295 9.48 10.46 15.51
CA ALA A 295 10.57 9.52 15.26
C ALA A 295 10.32 8.69 13.99
N ALA A 296 9.09 8.20 13.78
CA ALA A 296 8.68 7.47 12.59
C ALA A 296 8.76 8.34 11.32
N THR A 297 8.15 9.54 11.33
CA THR A 297 8.15 10.42 10.14
C THR A 297 9.53 10.95 9.79
N ASP A 298 10.37 11.28 10.78
CA ASP A 298 11.78 11.64 10.55
C ASP A 298 12.55 10.45 9.94
N ALA A 299 12.32 9.22 10.40
CA ALA A 299 12.99 8.03 9.88
C ALA A 299 12.60 7.73 8.42
N CYS A 300 11.30 7.84 8.09
CA CYS A 300 10.80 7.76 6.71
C CYS A 300 11.49 8.79 5.81
N LYS A 301 11.55 10.05 6.25
CA LYS A 301 12.22 11.13 5.50
C LYS A 301 13.70 10.85 5.25
N GLU A 302 14.44 10.38 6.26
CA GLU A 302 15.85 10.03 6.09
C GLU A 302 16.04 8.81 5.18
N LEU A 303 15.12 7.85 5.21
CA LEU A 303 15.10 6.73 4.26
C LEU A 303 14.87 7.22 2.83
N THR A 304 13.89 8.10 2.59
CA THR A 304 13.66 8.74 1.29
C THR A 304 14.90 9.47 0.78
N ASN A 305 15.55 10.25 1.65
CA ASN A 305 16.79 10.97 1.31
C ASN A 305 17.92 9.99 0.93
N GLY A 306 18.05 8.88 1.66
CA GLY A 306 19.03 7.83 1.38
C GLY A 306 18.80 7.15 0.02
N LEU A 307 17.55 6.81 -0.28
CA LEU A 307 17.14 6.24 -1.57
C LEU A 307 17.40 7.21 -2.72
N GLY A 308 17.10 8.50 -2.54
CA GLY A 308 17.43 9.55 -3.52
C GLY A 308 18.93 9.66 -3.79
N LYS A 309 19.78 9.51 -2.77
CA LYS A 309 21.25 9.48 -2.94
C LYS A 309 21.73 8.23 -3.68
N ILE A 310 21.14 7.06 -3.41
CA ILE A 310 21.44 5.84 -4.18
C ILE A 310 21.04 6.05 -5.64
N ARG A 311 19.82 6.52 -5.86
CA ARG A 311 19.26 6.77 -7.19
C ARG A 311 20.18 7.67 -8.00
N ALA A 312 20.57 8.83 -7.46
CA ALA A 312 21.51 9.74 -8.12
C ALA A 312 22.89 9.15 -8.45
N LYS A 313 23.29 8.04 -7.81
CA LYS A 313 24.53 7.30 -8.11
C LYS A 313 24.34 6.20 -9.14
N LEU A 314 23.14 5.64 -9.24
CA LEU A 314 22.83 4.48 -10.08
C LEU A 314 22.12 4.83 -11.38
N SER A 315 21.45 5.98 -11.47
CA SER A 315 20.71 6.39 -12.68
C SER A 315 21.42 7.46 -13.51
N ALA A 316 22.66 7.81 -13.16
CA ALA A 316 23.51 8.65 -13.99
C ALA A 316 24.20 7.81 -15.08
N GLU A 317 23.68 7.90 -16.31
CA GLU A 317 24.48 7.81 -17.54
C GLU A 317 24.97 9.22 -17.94
#